data_AF-A0A7H4M9L7-F1
#
_entry.id   AF-A0A7H4M9L7-F1
#
_cell.length_a   1.000
_cell.length_b   1.000
_cell.length_c   1.000
_cell.angle_alpha   90.00
_cell.angle_beta   90.00
_cell.angle_gamma   90.00
#
_symmetry.space_group_name_H-M   'P 1'
#
loop_
_entity.id
_entity.type
_entity.pdbx_description
1 polymer ?
#
loop_
_entity_poly.entity_id
_entity_poly.type
_entity_poly.pdbx_seq_one_letter_code
_entity_poly.pdbx_strand_id
1 'polypeptide(L)'
;MDLLIILTYVAIAWSIFKIFKIPVNKWTVPTAALGGVFIVSALILLMNYNHPYTFLAQKAVISIPITPQVTGVVNSVTDKANQRVKKGEVLFTIDPARYQARVDRLQADLVTALHSINTLKAQLSEAQANTTRVSAERDRLYKDYQRYLKGSQARVNPFLGKRHR
;
A
#
# COMPACT_ATOMS: atom_id res chain seq x y z
N MET A 1 -21.09 -21.93 42.19
CA MET A 1 -22.49 -21.95 41.72
C MET A 1 -23.26 -23.07 42.39
N ASP A 2 -22.71 -24.28 42.44
CA ASP A 2 -23.35 -25.46 43.04
C ASP A 2 -23.63 -25.29 44.55
N LEU A 3 -22.70 -24.65 45.29
CA LEU A 3 -22.90 -24.31 46.70
C LEU A 3 -24.12 -23.40 46.93
N LEU A 4 -24.36 -22.43 46.04
CA LEU A 4 -25.51 -21.53 46.16
C LEU A 4 -26.83 -22.29 45.97
N ILE A 5 -26.87 -23.26 45.04
CA ILE A 5 -28.04 -24.10 44.80
C ILE A 5 -28.35 -25.00 46.00
N ILE A 6 -27.33 -25.58 46.64
CA ILE A 6 -27.50 -26.40 47.83
C ILE A 6 -28.00 -25.55 49.00
N LEU A 7 -27.42 -24.37 49.21
CA LEU A 7 -27.81 -23.47 50.30
C LEU A 7 -29.25 -22.94 50.13
N THR A 8 -29.66 -22.57 48.92
CA THR A 8 -31.04 -22.13 48.67
C THR A 8 -32.04 -23.27 48.85
N TYR A 9 -31.70 -24.49 48.45
CA TYR A 9 -32.55 -25.66 48.69
C TYR A 9 -32.76 -25.92 50.18
N VAL A 10 -31.68 -25.94 50.98
CA VAL A 10 -31.76 -26.15 52.43
C VAL A 10 -32.58 -25.05 53.10
N ALA A 11 -32.42 -23.79 52.67
CA ALA A 11 -33.19 -22.66 53.18
C ALA A 11 -34.70 -22.77 52.86
N ILE A 12 -35.06 -23.22 51.65
CA ILE A 12 -36.45 -23.44 51.23
C ILE A 12 -37.07 -24.61 52.00
N ALA A 13 -36.37 -25.74 52.11
CA ALA A 13 -36.84 -26.91 52.86
C ALA A 13 -37.10 -26.55 54.32
N TRP A 14 -36.15 -25.87 54.98
CA TRP A 14 -36.34 -25.38 56.35
C TRP A 14 -37.53 -24.42 56.49
N SER A 15 -37.70 -23.50 55.53
CA SER A 15 -38.81 -22.54 55.52
C SER A 15 -40.17 -23.22 55.38
N ILE A 16 -40.29 -24.24 54.52
CA ILE A 16 -41.52 -25.03 54.34
C ILE A 16 -41.88 -25.76 55.64
N PHE A 17 -40.92 -26.43 56.28
CA PHE A 17 -41.16 -27.11 57.57
C PHE A 17 -41.59 -26.14 58.66
N LYS A 18 -41.02 -24.94 58.69
CA LYS A 18 -41.33 -23.91 59.69
C LYS A 18 -42.68 -23.23 59.46
N ILE A 19 -43.04 -22.94 58.20
CA ILE A 19 -44.28 -22.25 57.83
C ILE A 19 -45.49 -23.18 57.90
N PHE A 20 -45.37 -24.42 57.41
CA PHE A 20 -46.49 -25.37 57.36
C PHE A 20 -46.69 -26.18 58.65
N LYS A 21 -45.87 -25.97 59.69
CA LYS A 21 -45.95 -26.65 61.00
C LYS A 21 -46.19 -28.18 60.89
N ILE A 22 -45.55 -28.83 59.92
CA ILE A 22 -45.72 -30.26 59.70
C ILE A 22 -45.09 -31.00 60.89
N PRO A 23 -45.80 -31.93 61.56
CA PRO A 23 -45.23 -32.67 62.67
C PRO A 23 -44.02 -33.47 62.19
N VAL A 24 -42.86 -33.20 62.77
CA VAL A 24 -41.60 -33.91 62.50
C VAL A 24 -41.69 -35.34 63.03
N ASN A 25 -42.34 -36.21 62.25
CA ASN A 25 -42.41 -37.64 62.52
C ASN A 25 -41.17 -38.35 61.95
N LYS A 26 -40.97 -39.62 62.36
CA LYS A 26 -39.81 -40.44 61.95
C LYS A 26 -39.71 -40.69 60.44
N TRP A 27 -40.76 -40.41 59.66
CA TRP A 27 -40.87 -40.71 58.23
C TRP A 27 -40.88 -39.46 57.33
N THR A 28 -41.41 -38.33 57.79
CA THR A 28 -41.50 -37.09 57.01
C THR A 28 -40.16 -36.43 56.79
N VAL A 29 -39.27 -36.47 57.80
CA VAL A 29 -37.92 -35.90 57.68
C VAL A 29 -37.06 -36.68 56.66
N PRO A 30 -37.02 -38.04 56.70
CA PRO A 30 -36.36 -38.82 55.66
C PRO A 30 -36.92 -38.60 54.27
N THR A 31 -38.25 -38.59 54.08
CA THR A 31 -38.85 -38.43 52.75
C THR A 31 -38.55 -37.06 52.14
N ALA A 32 -38.57 -35.99 52.93
CA ALA A 32 -38.21 -34.65 52.45
C ALA A 32 -36.72 -34.54 52.12
N ALA A 33 -35.85 -35.13 52.94
CA ALA A 33 -34.42 -35.17 52.65
C ALA A 33 -34.13 -35.94 51.35
N LEU A 34 -34.77 -37.09 51.15
CA LEU A 34 -34.57 -37.95 49.98
C LEU A 34 -35.11 -37.30 48.69
N GLY A 35 -36.29 -36.67 48.76
CA GLY A 35 -36.83 -35.87 47.66
C GLY A 35 -35.95 -34.65 47.34
N GLY A 36 -35.34 -34.04 48.34
CA GLY A 36 -34.38 -32.97 48.16
C GLY A 36 -33.13 -33.34 47.44
N VAL A 37 -32.49 -34.43 47.89
CA VAL A 37 -31.32 -34.99 47.22
C VAL A 37 -31.65 -35.32 45.76
N PHE A 38 -32.84 -35.86 45.48
CA PHE A 38 -33.28 -36.17 44.11
C PHE A 38 -33.45 -34.90 43.26
N ILE A 39 -34.15 -33.89 43.76
CA ILE A 39 -34.39 -32.63 43.00
C ILE A 39 -33.08 -31.87 42.76
N VAL A 40 -32.24 -31.74 43.79
CA VAL A 40 -30.95 -31.03 43.69
C VAL A 40 -29.99 -31.78 42.77
N SER A 41 -29.91 -33.10 42.88
CA SER A 41 -29.05 -33.90 41.98
C SER A 41 -29.53 -33.83 40.52
N ALA A 42 -30.84 -33.91 40.26
CA ALA A 42 -31.40 -33.75 38.93
C ALA A 42 -31.11 -32.35 38.34
N LEU A 43 -31.23 -31.30 39.15
CA LEU A 43 -30.96 -29.92 38.72
C LEU A 43 -29.47 -29.70 38.40
N ILE A 44 -28.58 -30.20 39.25
CA ILE A 44 -27.12 -30.12 39.03
C ILE A 44 -26.74 -30.86 37.75
N LEU A 45 -27.30 -32.05 37.52
CA LEU A 45 -27.03 -32.83 36.30
C LEU A 45 -27.48 -32.08 35.04
N LEU A 46 -28.69 -31.50 35.06
CA LEU A 46 -29.25 -30.75 33.94
C LEU A 46 -28.42 -29.50 33.63
N MET A 47 -28.00 -28.77 34.66
CA MET A 47 -27.14 -27.60 34.48
C MET A 47 -25.74 -27.97 33.98
N ASN A 48 -25.14 -29.03 34.53
CA ASN A 48 -23.82 -29.49 34.11
C ASN A 48 -23.83 -29.94 32.63
N TYR A 49 -24.91 -30.62 32.21
CA TYR A 49 -25.07 -31.06 30.83
C TYR A 49 -25.27 -29.87 29.87
N ASN A 50 -26.07 -28.87 30.26
CA ASN A 50 -26.39 -27.72 29.39
C ASN A 50 -25.31 -26.62 29.39
N HIS A 51 -24.48 -26.56 30.43
CA HIS A 51 -23.39 -25.58 30.55
C HIS A 51 -22.06 -26.28 30.82
N PRO A 52 -21.44 -26.87 29.79
CA PRO A 52 -20.09 -27.41 29.93
C PRO A 52 -19.13 -26.29 30.31
N TYR A 53 -18.65 -26.33 31.55
CA TYR A 53 -17.68 -25.39 32.06
C TYR A 53 -16.30 -25.81 31.55
N THR A 54 -15.66 -24.95 30.74
CA THR A 54 -14.28 -25.16 30.30
C THR A 54 -13.42 -23.97 30.73
N PHE A 55 -12.27 -24.26 31.35
CA PHE A 55 -11.25 -23.25 31.64
C PHE A 55 -10.43 -22.90 30.39
N LEU A 56 -10.59 -23.66 29.30
CA LEU A 56 -9.83 -23.48 28.06
C LEU A 56 -10.67 -22.68 27.06
N ALA A 57 -10.50 -21.36 27.10
CA ALA A 57 -11.00 -20.47 26.06
C ALA A 57 -9.98 -20.44 24.90
N GLN A 58 -10.26 -21.14 23.81
CA GLN A 58 -9.48 -21.04 22.58
C GLN A 58 -10.00 -19.87 21.74
N LYS A 59 -9.17 -18.83 21.60
CA LYS A 59 -9.46 -17.72 20.69
C LYS A 59 -8.84 -18.03 19.34
N ALA A 60 -9.65 -18.42 18.36
CA ALA A 60 -9.22 -18.50 16.98
C ALA A 60 -8.93 -17.07 16.46
N VAL A 61 -7.67 -16.77 16.18
CA VAL A 61 -7.25 -15.50 15.59
C VAL A 61 -6.68 -15.79 14.21
N ILE A 62 -7.21 -15.10 13.20
CA ILE A 62 -6.65 -15.11 11.85
C ILE A 62 -5.49 -14.13 11.84
N SER A 63 -4.28 -14.63 11.59
CA SER A 63 -3.09 -13.79 11.42
C SER A 63 -2.79 -13.65 9.93
N ILE A 64 -2.73 -12.41 9.45
CA ILE A 64 -2.34 -12.10 8.07
C ILE A 64 -0.93 -11.50 8.14
N PRO A 65 0.08 -12.16 7.58
CA PRO A 65 1.43 -11.60 7.57
C PRO A 65 1.46 -10.36 6.68
N ILE A 66 2.11 -9.30 7.15
CA ILE A 66 2.33 -8.06 6.40
C ILE A 66 3.78 -8.08 5.91
N THR A 67 3.96 -8.16 4.60
CA THR A 67 5.28 -8.18 3.97
C THR A 67 5.55 -6.88 3.20
N PRO A 68 6.78 -6.35 3.26
CA PRO A 68 7.15 -5.21 2.43
C PRO A 68 7.25 -5.65 0.96
N GLN A 69 6.88 -4.75 0.04
CA GLN A 69 7.02 -4.98 -1.40
C GLN A 69 8.47 -4.86 -1.89
N VAL A 70 9.36 -4.32 -1.05
CA VAL A 70 10.75 -4.04 -1.40
C VAL A 70 11.69 -4.58 -0.32
N THR A 71 12.85 -5.09 -0.74
CA THR A 71 13.87 -5.65 0.16
C THR A 71 14.82 -4.57 0.64
N GLY A 72 14.93 -4.38 1.95
CA GLY A 72 15.89 -3.44 2.54
C GLY A 72 16.09 -3.65 4.04
N VAL A 73 16.99 -2.86 4.62
CA VAL A 73 17.25 -2.87 6.07
C VAL A 73 16.15 -2.10 6.78
N VAL A 74 15.61 -2.68 7.86
CA VAL A 74 14.60 -2.00 8.69
C VAL A 74 15.29 -0.94 9.54
N ASN A 75 14.82 0.30 9.45
CA ASN A 75 15.36 1.43 10.21
C ASN A 75 14.65 1.61 11.56
N SER A 76 13.31 1.49 11.57
CA SER A 76 12.52 1.57 12.80
C SER A 76 11.30 0.66 12.75
N VAL A 77 10.88 0.16 13.91
CA VAL A 77 9.67 -0.62 14.11
C VAL A 77 8.82 0.10 15.14
N THR A 78 7.51 0.17 14.91
CA THR A 78 6.57 0.83 15.82
C THR A 78 6.37 -0.02 17.08
N ASP A 79 6.48 0.58 18.28
CA ASP A 79 6.37 -0.09 19.59
C ASP A 79 4.95 -0.56 19.98
N LYS A 80 4.00 -0.53 19.05
CA LYS A 80 2.57 -0.82 19.30
C LYS A 80 2.26 -2.32 19.24
N ALA A 81 2.92 -3.11 20.09
CA ALA A 81 2.60 -4.52 20.24
C ALA A 81 1.21 -4.71 20.87
N ASN A 82 0.40 -5.62 20.31
CA ASN A 82 -0.94 -5.98 20.81
C ASN A 82 -1.97 -4.83 20.89
N GLN A 83 -1.73 -3.75 20.16
CA GLN A 83 -2.66 -2.61 20.09
C GLN A 83 -3.40 -2.59 18.76
N ARG A 84 -4.58 -1.96 18.76
CA ARG A 84 -5.38 -1.78 17.54
C ARG A 84 -4.71 -0.75 16.63
N VAL A 85 -4.23 -1.20 15.48
CA VAL A 85 -3.62 -0.35 14.45
C VAL A 85 -4.71 0.15 13.48
N LYS A 86 -4.62 1.40 13.03
CA LYS A 86 -5.52 1.96 12.02
C LYS A 86 -4.98 1.72 10.60
N LYS A 87 -5.88 1.69 9.62
CA LYS A 87 -5.48 1.60 8.20
C LYS A 87 -4.61 2.81 7.84
N GLY A 88 -3.45 2.55 7.21
CA GLY A 88 -2.50 3.58 6.79
C GLY A 88 -1.49 3.98 7.86
N GLU A 89 -1.56 3.39 9.05
CA GLU A 89 -0.57 3.63 10.09
C GLU A 89 0.74 2.87 9.80
N VAL A 90 1.87 3.52 10.06
CA VAL A 90 3.20 2.96 9.78
C VAL A 90 3.54 1.90 10.83
N LEU A 91 3.89 0.71 10.36
CA LEU A 91 4.29 -0.41 11.21
C LEU A 91 5.81 -0.51 11.36
N PHE A 92 6.54 -0.26 10.28
CA PHE A 92 7.99 -0.21 10.25
C PHE A 92 8.43 0.60 9.03
N THR A 93 9.65 1.14 9.08
CA THR A 93 10.26 1.88 7.97
C THR A 93 11.52 1.17 7.49
N ILE A 94 11.72 1.17 6.19
CA ILE A 94 12.92 0.64 5.54
C ILE A 94 13.86 1.83 5.27
N ASP A 95 15.17 1.61 5.42
CA ASP A 95 16.19 2.60 5.10
C ASP A 95 16.07 3.05 3.63
N PRO A 96 15.79 4.35 3.37
CA PRO A 96 15.59 4.86 2.03
C PRO A 96 16.90 5.10 1.27
N ALA A 97 18.08 5.08 1.91
CA ALA A 97 19.33 5.58 1.33
C ALA A 97 19.65 4.96 -0.05
N ARG A 98 19.52 3.63 -0.17
CA ARG A 98 19.75 2.91 -1.44
C ARG A 98 18.74 3.31 -2.52
N TYR A 99 17.48 3.49 -2.15
CA TYR A 99 16.41 3.85 -3.08
C TYR A 99 16.56 5.29 -3.54
N GLN A 100 16.87 6.20 -2.62
CA GLN A 100 17.10 7.60 -2.93
C GLN A 100 18.30 7.75 -3.88
N ALA A 101 19.42 7.10 -3.59
CA ALA A 101 20.58 7.10 -4.49
C ALA A 101 20.25 6.58 -5.90
N ARG A 102 19.34 5.61 -6.02
CA ARG A 102 18.86 5.12 -7.32
C ARG A 102 18.00 6.15 -8.04
N VAL A 103 17.10 6.83 -7.33
CA VAL A 103 16.29 7.93 -7.88
C VAL A 103 17.19 9.06 -8.35
N ASP A 104 18.15 9.48 -7.54
CA ASP A 104 19.08 10.57 -7.85
C ASP A 104 19.92 10.25 -9.10
N ARG A 105 20.39 9.00 -9.23
CA ARG A 105 21.09 8.54 -10.43
C ARG A 105 20.22 8.62 -11.67
N LEU A 106 18.98 8.13 -11.59
CA LEU A 106 18.06 8.19 -12.74
C LEU A 106 17.69 9.62 -13.12
N GLN A 107 17.61 10.52 -12.13
CA GLN A 107 17.40 11.94 -12.37
C GLN A 107 18.61 12.57 -13.09
N ALA A 108 19.83 12.20 -12.71
CA ALA A 108 21.05 12.65 -13.40
C ALA A 108 21.12 12.12 -14.85
N ASP A 109 20.74 10.85 -15.06
CA ASP A 109 20.67 10.25 -16.39
C ASP A 109 19.64 10.99 -17.28
N LEU A 110 18.48 11.36 -16.71
CA LEU A 110 17.45 12.16 -17.38
C LEU A 110 17.98 13.54 -17.81
N VAL A 111 18.66 14.24 -16.90
CA VAL A 111 19.26 15.55 -17.20
C VAL A 111 20.30 15.44 -18.32
N THR A 112 21.13 14.40 -18.28
CA THR A 112 22.11 14.11 -19.33
C THR A 112 21.44 13.89 -20.68
N ALA A 113 20.36 13.10 -20.72
CA ALA A 113 19.58 12.88 -21.95
C ALA A 113 18.95 14.17 -22.48
N LEU A 114 18.40 15.02 -21.61
CA LEU A 114 17.86 16.33 -22.00
C LEU A 114 18.93 17.25 -22.60
N HIS A 115 20.12 17.28 -22.01
CA HIS A 115 21.25 18.00 -22.59
C HIS A 115 21.65 17.45 -23.95
N SER A 116 21.69 16.13 -24.12
CA SER A 116 21.94 15.51 -25.42
C SER A 116 20.89 15.86 -26.47
N ILE A 117 19.62 15.98 -26.09
CA ILE A 117 18.56 16.43 -27.01
C ILE A 117 18.82 17.88 -27.43
N ASN A 118 19.22 18.75 -26.51
CA ASN A 118 19.51 20.14 -26.82
C ASN A 118 20.73 20.29 -27.74
N THR A 119 21.79 19.51 -27.52
CA THR A 119 22.95 19.51 -28.42
C THR A 119 22.58 19.00 -29.82
N LEU A 120 21.80 17.91 -29.92
CA LEU A 120 21.31 17.39 -31.21
C LEU A 120 20.42 18.41 -31.93
N LYS A 121 19.56 19.14 -31.21
CA LYS A 121 18.76 20.23 -31.79
C LYS A 121 19.63 21.37 -32.32
N ALA A 122 20.68 21.74 -31.59
CA ALA A 122 21.63 22.75 -32.04
C ALA A 122 22.37 22.30 -33.32
N GLN A 123 22.86 21.05 -33.34
CA GLN A 123 23.49 20.44 -34.51
C GLN A 123 22.54 20.37 -35.71
N LEU A 124 21.27 20.03 -35.48
CA LEU A 124 20.26 20.02 -36.52
C LEU A 124 20.04 21.43 -37.10
N SER A 125 19.93 22.44 -36.24
CA SER A 125 19.79 23.84 -36.66
C SER A 125 21.00 24.33 -37.45
N GLU A 126 22.21 23.93 -37.04
CA GLU A 126 23.45 24.22 -37.77
C GLU A 126 23.48 23.54 -39.13
N ALA A 127 23.11 22.25 -39.21
CA ALA A 127 23.05 21.50 -40.46
C ALA A 127 22.03 22.09 -41.44
N GLN A 128 20.87 22.53 -40.93
CA GLN A 128 19.87 23.26 -41.70
C GLN A 128 20.41 24.58 -42.24
N ALA A 129 21.06 25.39 -41.40
CA ALA A 129 21.67 26.65 -41.82
C ALA A 129 22.77 26.43 -42.88
N ASN A 130 23.59 25.40 -42.72
CA ASN A 130 24.61 25.04 -43.71
C ASN A 130 23.98 24.60 -45.04
N THR A 131 22.88 23.85 -45.00
CA THR A 131 22.14 23.45 -46.21
C THR A 131 21.59 24.67 -46.94
N THR A 132 21.00 25.63 -46.22
CA THR A 132 20.53 26.91 -46.79
C THR A 132 21.67 27.74 -47.38
N ARG A 133 22.82 27.78 -46.70
CA ARG A 133 24.02 28.47 -47.21
C ARG A 133 24.50 27.84 -48.51
N VAL A 134 24.60 26.52 -48.56
CA VAL A 134 25.05 25.77 -49.75
C VAL A 134 24.05 25.92 -50.91
N SER A 135 22.74 25.90 -50.64
CA SER A 135 21.74 26.12 -51.68
C SER A 135 21.81 27.54 -52.25
N ALA A 136 21.98 28.55 -51.38
CA ALA A 136 22.14 29.94 -51.80
C ALA A 136 23.41 30.15 -52.65
N GLU A 137 24.53 29.53 -52.25
CA GLU A 137 25.78 29.58 -53.02
C GLU A 137 25.63 28.88 -54.37
N ARG A 138 24.98 27.71 -54.40
CA ARG A 138 24.67 27.00 -55.65
C ARG A 138 23.84 27.87 -56.59
N ASP A 139 22.82 28.56 -56.07
CA ASP A 139 21.97 29.42 -56.88
C ASP A 139 22.70 30.68 -57.38
N ARG A 140 23.60 31.23 -56.56
CA ARG A 140 24.50 32.33 -56.96
C ARG A 140 25.40 31.91 -58.13
N LEU A 141 26.10 30.78 -57.98
CA LEU A 141 26.98 30.24 -59.02
C LEU A 141 26.22 29.93 -60.31
N TYR A 142 24.99 29.40 -60.20
CA TYR A 142 24.14 29.15 -61.36
C TYR A 142 23.78 30.45 -62.09
N LYS A 143 23.42 31.52 -61.36
CA LYS A 143 23.14 32.84 -61.95
C LYS A 143 24.37 33.44 -62.63
N ASP A 144 25.54 33.33 -62.00
CA ASP A 144 26.80 33.83 -62.55
C ASP A 144 27.18 33.08 -63.84
N TYR A 145 27.01 31.75 -63.86
CA TYR A 145 27.20 30.93 -65.05
C TYR A 145 26.27 31.34 -66.20
N GLN A 146 24.98 31.53 -65.91
CA GLN A 146 23.99 31.99 -66.90
C GLN A 146 24.32 33.38 -67.44
N ARG A 147 24.80 34.29 -66.58
CA ARG A 147 25.26 35.62 -67.00
C ARG A 147 26.44 35.53 -67.95
N TYR A 148 27.38 34.62 -67.69
CA TYR A 148 28.56 34.41 -68.52
C TYR A 148 28.17 33.94 -69.94
N LEU A 149 27.27 32.96 -70.05
CA LEU A 149 26.76 32.46 -71.34
C LEU A 149 26.03 33.54 -72.15
N LYS A 150 25.21 34.38 -71.49
CA LYS A 150 24.55 35.52 -72.16
C LYS A 150 25.55 36.55 -72.66
N GLY A 151 26.57 36.86 -71.86
CA GLY A 151 27.65 37.76 -72.23
C GLY A 151 28.45 37.27 -73.44
N SER A 152 28.73 35.96 -73.53
CA SER A 152 29.47 35.39 -74.67
C SER A 152 28.67 35.39 -75.97
N GLN A 153 27.34 35.32 -75.91
CA GLN A 153 26.47 35.38 -77.09
C GLN A 153 26.17 36.82 -77.55
N ALA A 154 26.45 37.83 -76.72
CA ALA A 154 26.27 39.22 -77.11
C ALA A 154 27.30 39.60 -78.18
N ARG A 155 26.83 40.01 -79.37
CA ARG A 155 27.69 40.47 -80.48
C ARG A 155 28.54 41.66 -80.03
N VAL A 156 29.80 41.41 -79.71
CA VAL A 156 30.81 42.45 -79.45
C VAL A 156 31.18 43.11 -80.77
N ASN A 157 30.89 44.40 -80.90
CA ASN A 157 31.25 45.19 -82.07
C ASN A 157 32.70 45.68 -81.91
N PRO A 158 33.69 45.21 -82.70
CA PRO A 158 35.11 45.42 -82.41
C PRO A 158 35.62 46.87 -82.57
N PHE A 159 34.77 47.83 -82.94
CA PHE A 159 35.22 49.13 -83.45
C PHE A 159 34.85 50.37 -82.60
N LEU A 160 34.39 50.20 -81.36
CA LEU A 160 33.95 51.33 -80.52
C LEU A 160 35.04 51.99 -79.65
N GLY A 161 36.31 51.63 -79.81
CA GLY A 161 37.43 52.13 -79.00
C GLY A 161 38.35 53.16 -79.68
N LYS A 162 37.82 54.21 -80.32
CA LYS A 162 38.61 55.42 -80.66
C LYS A 162 37.71 56.65 -80.65
N ARG A 163 37.78 57.45 -79.59
CA ARG A 163 37.64 58.92 -79.52
C ARG A 163 37.28 59.32 -78.08
N HIS A 164 38.22 59.86 -77.33
CA HIS A 164 38.34 61.31 -77.18
C HIS A 164 39.64 61.67 -76.47
N ARG A 165 40.13 62.87 -76.82
CA ARG A 165 41.32 63.54 -76.31
C ARG A 165 41.16 63.95 -74.86
#